data_AF-A0A2N5WUB0-F1
#
_entry.id   AF-A0A2N5WUB0-F1
#
_cell.length_a   1.000
_cell.length_b   1.000
_cell.length_c   1.000
_cell.angle_alpha   90.00
_cell.angle_beta   90.00
_cell.angle_gamma   90.00
#
_symmetry.space_group_name_H-M   'P 1'
#
loop_
_entity.id
_entity.type
_entity.pdbx_description
1 polymer ?
#
loop_
_entity_poly.entity_id
_entity_poly.type
_entity_poly.pdbx_seq_one_letter_code
_entity_poly.pdbx_strand_id
1 'polypeptide(L)'
;MSSTSRARRVRRIAAVAAYGGGGVGLLGGMAVGVLLTEARLARRTVGWWEEEPPFADGRYGSDFAADGARPLLLGVLGDSTAAGQGVALAGQTPGARLAQGLAA
;
A
#
# COMPACT_ATOMS: atom_id res chain seq x y z
N MET A 1 -41.94 -17.77 -42.67
CA MET A 1 -41.67 -16.34 -42.33
C MET A 1 -41.05 -16.18 -40.91
N SER A 2 -40.14 -17.05 -40.46
CA SER A 2 -39.69 -17.12 -39.05
C SER A 2 -38.21 -16.73 -38.79
N SER A 3 -37.40 -16.51 -39.83
CA SER A 3 -35.96 -16.20 -39.69
C SER A 3 -35.71 -14.76 -39.20
N THR A 4 -36.45 -13.79 -39.73
CA THR A 4 -36.25 -12.35 -39.47
C THR A 4 -36.62 -11.95 -38.03
N SER A 5 -37.55 -12.68 -37.38
CA SER A 5 -37.93 -12.42 -35.98
C SER A 5 -36.90 -12.96 -34.97
N ARG A 6 -36.26 -14.09 -35.28
CA ARG A 6 -35.20 -14.70 -34.47
C ARG A 6 -33.94 -13.83 -34.48
N ALA A 7 -33.54 -13.35 -35.66
CA ALA A 7 -32.39 -12.46 -35.82
C ALA A 7 -32.53 -11.13 -35.04
N ARG A 8 -33.73 -10.54 -35.02
CA ARG A 8 -34.01 -9.34 -34.21
C ARG A 8 -33.97 -9.61 -32.70
N ARG A 9 -34.42 -10.78 -32.27
CA ARG A 9 -34.42 -11.18 -30.85
C ARG A 9 -32.99 -11.45 -30.33
N VAL A 10 -32.15 -12.09 -31.15
CA VAL A 10 -30.72 -12.30 -30.87
C VAL A 10 -29.97 -10.96 -30.78
N ARG A 11 -30.22 -10.03 -31.72
CA ARG A 11 -29.65 -8.67 -31.66
C ARG A 11 -30.05 -7.90 -30.39
N ARG A 12 -31.29 -8.07 -29.91
CA ARG A 12 -31.78 -7.40 -28.70
C ARG A 12 -31.16 -7.96 -27.43
N ILE A 13 -30.96 -9.28 -27.34
CA ILE A 13 -30.29 -9.94 -26.21
C ILE A 13 -28.80 -9.57 -26.18
N ALA A 14 -28.14 -9.54 -27.35
CA ALA A 14 -26.76 -9.09 -27.45
C ALA A 14 -26.59 -7.61 -27.05
N ALA A 15 -27.52 -6.74 -27.45
CA ALA A 15 -27.52 -5.33 -27.03
C ALA A 15 -27.77 -5.18 -25.51
N VAL A 16 -28.73 -5.90 -24.94
CA VAL A 16 -28.99 -5.84 -23.49
C VAL A 16 -27.84 -6.44 -22.68
N ALA A 17 -27.17 -7.48 -23.17
CA ALA A 17 -25.92 -7.98 -22.58
C ALA A 17 -24.80 -6.94 -22.67
N ALA A 18 -24.69 -6.21 -23.78
CA ALA A 18 -23.71 -5.13 -23.93
C ALA A 18 -23.99 -3.92 -23.01
N TYR A 19 -25.26 -3.52 -22.89
CA TYR A 19 -25.67 -2.31 -22.13
C TYR A 19 -26.00 -2.58 -20.65
N GLY A 20 -26.33 -3.81 -20.25
CA GLY A 20 -26.80 -4.16 -18.90
C GLY A 20 -25.78 -4.85 -17.99
N GLY A 21 -24.65 -5.35 -18.52
CA GLY A 21 -23.65 -6.05 -17.70
C GLY A 21 -22.30 -6.33 -18.37
N GLY A 22 -22.23 -6.34 -19.71
CA GLY A 22 -21.00 -6.61 -20.46
C GLY A 22 -19.96 -5.48 -20.37
N GLY A 23 -20.39 -4.22 -20.45
CA GLY A 23 -19.50 -3.07 -20.27
C GLY A 23 -18.97 -2.96 -18.83
N VAL A 24 -19.86 -3.11 -17.84
CA VAL A 24 -19.47 -3.10 -16.41
C VAL A 24 -18.57 -4.28 -16.08
N GLY A 25 -18.85 -5.47 -16.63
CA GLY A 25 -18.01 -6.65 -16.46
C GLY A 25 -16.63 -6.49 -17.10
N LEU A 26 -16.54 -5.89 -18.28
CA LEU A 26 -15.26 -5.61 -18.94
C LEU A 26 -14.44 -4.59 -18.15
N LEU A 27 -15.05 -3.48 -17.72
CA LEU A 27 -14.38 -2.46 -16.91
C LEU A 27 -13.96 -3.02 -15.54
N GLY A 28 -14.83 -3.81 -14.90
CA GLY A 28 -14.51 -4.49 -13.64
C GLY A 28 -13.38 -5.51 -13.80
N GLY A 29 -13.38 -6.29 -14.89
CA GLY A 29 -12.31 -7.23 -15.22
C GLY A 29 -10.97 -6.52 -15.47
N MET A 30 -10.98 -5.38 -16.17
CA MET A 30 -9.78 -4.56 -16.36
C MET A 30 -9.25 -4.02 -15.03
N ALA A 31 -10.13 -3.49 -14.17
CA ALA A 31 -9.73 -2.97 -12.86
C ALA A 31 -9.11 -4.06 -11.96
N VAL A 32 -9.74 -5.23 -11.87
CA VAL A 32 -9.17 -6.39 -11.15
C VAL A 32 -7.85 -6.82 -11.78
N GLY A 33 -7.77 -6.84 -13.11
CA GLY A 33 -6.55 -7.13 -13.86
C GLY A 33 -5.39 -6.23 -13.43
N VAL A 34 -5.61 -4.90 -13.40
CA VAL A 34 -4.63 -3.90 -12.96
C VAL A 34 -4.16 -4.18 -11.53
N LEU A 35 -5.08 -4.33 -10.59
CA LEU A 35 -4.75 -4.59 -9.19
C LEU A 35 -3.93 -5.88 -9.01
N LEU A 36 -4.28 -6.94 -9.73
CA LEU A 36 -3.52 -8.19 -9.68
C LEU A 36 -2.14 -8.06 -10.31
N THR A 37 -1.99 -7.30 -11.40
CA THR A 37 -0.67 -6.99 -11.96
C THR A 37 0.17 -6.17 -11.00
N GLU A 38 -0.38 -5.13 -10.38
CA GLU A 38 0.32 -4.32 -9.38
C GLU A 38 0.74 -5.17 -8.17
N ALA A 39 -0.14 -6.02 -7.65
CA ALA A 39 0.18 -6.92 -6.54
C ALA A 39 1.32 -7.89 -6.90
N ARG A 40 1.34 -8.42 -8.12
CA ARG A 40 2.43 -9.30 -8.59
C ARG A 40 3.74 -8.54 -8.76
N LEU A 41 3.69 -7.33 -9.31
CA LEU A 41 4.84 -6.45 -9.44
C LEU A 41 5.40 -6.09 -8.06
N ALA A 42 4.55 -5.65 -7.13
CA ALA A 42 4.91 -5.31 -5.77
C ALA A 42 5.61 -6.47 -5.05
N ARG A 43 5.06 -7.69 -5.13
CA ARG A 43 5.69 -8.88 -4.54
C ARG A 43 7.07 -9.18 -5.11
N ARG A 44 7.29 -8.86 -6.39
CA ARG A 44 8.58 -9.04 -7.05
C ARG A 44 9.57 -7.92 -6.73
N THR A 45 9.11 -6.68 -6.59
CA THR A 45 9.96 -5.52 -6.33
C THR A 45 10.33 -5.37 -4.87
N VAL A 46 9.42 -5.67 -3.94
CA VAL A 46 9.68 -5.58 -2.50
C VAL A 46 10.66 -6.67 -2.06
N GLY A 47 10.60 -7.85 -2.68
CA GLY A 47 11.52 -8.95 -2.34
C GLY A 47 11.43 -9.40 -0.88
N TRP A 48 12.45 -10.13 -0.44
CA TRP A 48 12.68 -10.44 0.96
C TRP A 48 13.87 -9.62 1.43
N TRP A 49 13.67 -8.85 2.49
CA TRP A 49 14.73 -8.05 3.10
C TRP A 49 15.45 -8.95 4.11
N GLU A 50 16.66 -9.39 3.76
CA GLU A 50 17.54 -10.21 4.63
C GLU A 50 18.48 -9.35 5.48
N GLU A 51 18.61 -8.06 5.16
CA GLU A 51 19.41 -7.14 5.98
C GLU A 51 18.73 -6.89 7.32
N GLU A 52 19.55 -6.90 8.37
CA GLU A 52 19.12 -6.56 9.72
C GLU A 52 18.76 -5.06 9.77
N PRO A 53 17.61 -4.67 10.36
CA PRO A 53 17.26 -3.27 10.53
C PRO A 53 18.36 -2.48 11.26
N PRO A 54 18.56 -1.19 10.94
CA PRO A 54 19.55 -0.37 11.64
C PRO A 54 19.15 -0.14 13.10
N PHE A 55 20.12 -0.25 14.02
CA PHE A 55 19.91 0.08 15.43
C PHE A 55 19.52 1.56 15.59
N ALA A 56 18.31 1.80 16.07
CA ALA A 56 17.70 3.13 16.20
C ALA A 56 17.77 3.71 17.62
N ASP A 57 18.35 3.00 18.58
CA ASP A 57 18.44 3.45 19.96
C ASP A 57 19.31 4.71 20.06
N GLY A 58 18.78 5.75 20.68
CA GLY A 58 19.47 7.02 20.78
C GLY A 58 18.61 8.15 21.33
N ARG A 59 19.23 9.32 21.46
CA ARG A 59 18.53 10.55 21.84
C ARG A 59 18.24 11.37 20.60
N TYR A 60 16.97 11.69 20.38
CA TYR A 60 16.51 12.46 19.24
C TYR A 60 15.99 13.84 19.68
N GLY A 61 16.20 14.85 18.84
CA GLY A 61 15.70 16.21 19.08
C GLY A 61 16.31 16.93 20.29
N SER A 62 17.55 16.61 20.65
CA SER A 62 18.28 17.31 21.73
C SER A 62 18.34 18.82 21.51
N ASP A 63 18.39 19.25 20.25
CA ASP A 63 18.52 20.65 19.87
C ASP A 63 17.23 21.46 20.13
N PHE A 64 16.10 20.77 20.31
CA PHE A 64 14.81 21.38 20.66
C PHE A 64 14.52 21.36 22.16
N ALA A 65 15.33 20.66 22.95
CA ALA A 65 15.09 20.52 24.38
C ALA A 65 15.44 21.80 25.13
N ALA A 66 14.55 22.27 26.01
CA ALA A 66 14.86 23.33 26.96
C ALA A 66 15.94 22.86 27.96
N ASP A 67 16.73 23.79 28.49
CA ASP A 67 17.76 23.51 29.49
C ASP A 67 17.17 22.78 30.70
N GLY A 68 17.76 21.62 31.04
CA GLY A 68 17.31 20.79 32.14
C GLY A 68 16.05 19.94 31.87
N ALA A 69 15.50 19.96 30.65
CA ALA A 69 14.39 19.09 30.28
C ALA A 69 14.78 17.61 30.37
N ARG A 70 13.94 16.80 31.01
CA ARG A 70 14.15 15.35 31.09
C ARG A 70 13.75 14.66 29.78
N PRO A 71 14.59 13.78 29.22
CA PRO A 71 14.24 13.03 28.02
C PRO A 71 13.00 12.15 28.24
N LEU A 72 12.16 12.06 27.22
CA LEU A 72 11.10 11.06 27.15
C LEU A 72 11.70 9.72 26.70
N LEU A 73 11.27 8.63 27.34
CA LEU A 73 11.59 7.28 26.88
C LEU A 73 10.46 6.83 25.96
N LEU A 74 10.80 6.57 24.70
CA LEU A 74 9.87 6.06 23.69
C LEU A 74 10.31 4.65 23.27
N GLY A 75 9.41 3.68 23.42
CA GLY A 75 9.57 2.35 22.86
C GLY A 75 8.57 2.13 21.74
N VAL A 76 9.02 1.55 20.62
CA VAL A 76 8.15 1.13 19.52
C VAL A 76 8.10 -0.39 19.49
N LEU A 77 6.91 -0.95 19.65
CA LEU A 77 6.68 -2.39 19.60
C LEU A 77 5.84 -2.74 18.38
N GLY A 78 6.25 -3.76 17.64
CA GLY A 78 5.53 -4.25 16.46
C GLY A 78 6.26 -5.40 15.79
N ASP A 79 6.09 -5.50 14.48
CA ASP A 79 6.80 -6.45 13.62
C ASP A 79 8.13 -5.87 13.10
N SER A 80 8.71 -6.48 12.05
CA SER A 80 9.94 -5.98 11.43
C SER A 80 9.84 -4.54 10.91
N THR A 81 8.63 -4.06 10.59
CA THR A 81 8.39 -2.65 10.22
C THR A 81 8.69 -1.72 11.39
N ALA A 82 8.32 -2.11 12.62
CA ALA A 82 8.61 -1.33 13.81
C ALA A 82 10.12 -1.23 14.08
N ALA A 83 10.86 -2.31 13.78
CA ALA A 83 12.33 -2.31 13.85
C ALA A 83 12.98 -1.43 12.76
N GLY A 84 12.23 -1.01 11.73
CA GLY A 84 12.73 -0.19 10.64
C GLY A 84 13.17 -0.99 9.41
N GLN A 85 12.57 -2.16 9.15
CA GLN A 85 12.93 -2.94 7.98
C GLN A 85 12.74 -2.16 6.68
N GLY A 86 13.77 -2.15 5.83
CA GLY A 86 13.78 -1.44 4.55
C GLY A 86 14.20 0.04 4.63
N VAL A 87 14.61 0.55 5.80
CA VAL A 87 15.21 1.91 5.91
C VAL A 87 16.73 1.85 5.85
N ALA A 88 17.36 2.83 5.21
CA ALA A 88 18.81 2.87 5.04
C ALA A 88 19.55 3.45 6.26
N LEU A 89 18.89 4.30 7.05
CA LEU A 89 19.50 5.03 8.16
C LEU A 89 18.66 4.88 9.43
N ALA A 90 19.34 4.74 10.58
CA ALA A 90 18.71 4.67 11.90
C ALA A 90 17.72 5.83 12.16
N GLY A 91 18.06 7.04 11.72
CA GLY A 91 17.21 8.24 11.84
C GLY A 91 15.92 8.22 11.01
N GLN A 92 15.76 7.25 10.11
CA GLN A 92 14.57 7.07 9.28
C GLN A 92 13.63 5.98 9.79
N THR A 93 14.02 5.25 10.84
CA THR A 93 13.15 4.26 11.47
C THR A 93 11.89 4.94 12.02
N PRO A 94 10.75 4.22 12.14
CA PRO A 94 9.53 4.78 12.73
C PRO A 94 9.78 5.36 14.13
N GLY A 95 10.56 4.65 14.97
CA GLY A 95 10.93 5.13 16.30
C GLY A 95 11.71 6.44 16.28
N ALA A 96 12.72 6.56 15.42
CA ALA A 96 13.48 7.79 15.27
C ALA A 96 12.64 8.96 14.74
N ARG A 97 11.78 8.73 13.74
CA ARG A 97 10.89 9.75 13.17
C ARG A 97 9.85 10.24 14.18
N LEU A 98 9.26 9.33 14.95
CA LEU A 98 8.34 9.67 16.03
C LEU A 98 9.06 10.43 17.14
N ALA A 99 10.25 10.00 17.56
CA ALA A 99 11.02 10.68 18.59
C ALA A 99 11.44 12.10 18.17
N GLN A 100 11.84 12.30 16.90
CA GLN A 100 12.10 13.63 16.34
C GLN A 100 10.85 14.50 16.30
N GLY A 101 9.72 13.95 15.84
CA GLY A 101 8.45 14.68 15.76
C GLY A 101 7.85 15.02 17.13
N LEU A 102 8.09 14.20 18.16
CA LEU A 102 7.69 14.46 19.54
C LEU A 102 8.57 15.52 20.23
N ALA A 103 9.80 15.70 19.74
CA ALA A 103 10.74 16.67 20.28
C ALA A 103 10.62 18.06 19.66
N ALA A 104 10.03 18.18 18.46
CA ALA A 104 9.80 19.44 17.74
C ALA A 104 8.55 20.17 18.25
#